data_AF-A0A657PNN2-F1
#
_entry.id   AF-A0A657PNN2-F1
#
_cell.length_a   1.000
_cell.length_b   1.000
_cell.length_c   1.000
_cell.angle_alpha   90.00
_cell.angle_beta   90.00
_cell.angle_gamma   90.00
#
_symmetry.space_group_name_H-M   'P 1'
#
loop_
_entity.id
_entity.type
_entity.pdbx_description
1 polymer ?
#
loop_
_entity_poly.entity_id
_entity_poly.type
_entity_poly.pdbx_seq_one_letter_code
_entity_poly.pdbx_strand_id
1 'polypeptide(L)'
;MRRINRPSSFYGKQMPEYRPAPGGLALYKVRPALITQVSDKIDIELEGGTSKRVRPKDITLLHPGPLRSLGELDPPPGDVTEAWELLEEGETHLEELAELVFGEYSPASAWA
;
A
#
# COMPACT_ATOMS: atom_id res chain seq x y z
N MET A 1 30.13 4.99 -1.04
CA MET A 1 28.81 4.36 -0.82
C MET A 1 28.17 4.95 0.43
N ARG A 2 27.34 6.00 0.29
CA ARG A 2 26.66 6.61 1.43
C ARG A 2 25.42 5.79 1.77
N ARG A 3 25.33 5.32 3.01
CA ARG A 3 24.12 4.73 3.59
C ARG A 3 23.05 5.82 3.62
N ILE A 4 21.95 5.63 2.91
CA ILE A 4 20.78 6.50 3.03
C ILE A 4 20.07 6.09 4.32
N ASN A 5 20.52 6.67 5.44
CA ASN A 5 19.74 6.72 6.67
C ASN A 5 18.93 8.02 6.58
N ARG A 6 17.74 7.98 5.97
CA ARG A 6 16.88 9.17 5.83
C ARG A 6 15.99 9.25 7.08
N PRO A 7 16.11 10.31 7.91
CA PRO A 7 15.36 10.45 9.14
C PRO A 7 13.87 10.70 8.87
N SER A 8 13.03 10.17 9.76
CA SER A 8 11.57 10.17 9.79
C SER A 8 10.95 11.52 10.17
N SER A 9 11.41 12.61 9.57
CA SER A 9 10.80 13.93 9.75
C SER A 9 10.98 14.79 8.51
N PHE A 10 10.12 14.61 7.50
CA PHE A 10 9.95 15.57 6.42
C PHE A 10 8.48 15.54 5.94
N TYR A 11 7.89 16.74 5.91
CA TYR A 11 6.49 17.14 5.62
C TYR A 11 5.42 16.92 6.71
N GLY A 12 4.68 18.01 6.99
CA GLY A 12 3.81 18.24 8.15
C GLY A 12 2.49 17.46 8.20
N LYS A 13 2.40 16.30 7.55
CA LYS A 13 1.33 15.34 7.74
C LYS A 13 1.99 14.11 8.37
N GLN A 14 1.65 13.80 9.63
CA GLN A 14 2.11 12.56 10.25
C GLN A 14 1.73 11.41 9.32
N MET A 15 2.73 10.68 8.82
CA MET A 15 2.50 9.41 8.12
C MET A 15 1.61 8.56 9.02
N PRO A 16 0.46 8.07 8.55
CA PRO A 16 -0.20 7.00 9.27
C PRO A 16 0.78 5.82 9.31
N GLU A 17 1.30 5.49 10.50
CA GLU A 17 2.06 4.26 10.69
C GLU A 17 1.09 3.08 10.53
N TYR A 18 0.92 2.61 9.31
CA TYR A 18 0.13 1.42 9.07
C TYR A 18 0.85 0.22 9.69
N ARG A 19 0.15 -0.45 10.59
CA ARG A 19 0.61 -1.71 11.16
C ARG A 19 -0.04 -2.84 10.38
N PRO A 20 0.70 -3.90 10.03
CA PRO A 20 0.10 -5.09 9.46
C PRO A 20 -1.04 -5.58 10.35
N ALA A 21 -2.19 -5.82 9.75
CA ALA A 21 -3.37 -6.37 10.41
C ALA A 21 -4.12 -7.27 9.41
N PRO A 22 -4.89 -8.26 9.88
CA PRO A 22 -5.78 -9.04 9.03
C PRO A 22 -6.71 -8.13 8.22
N GLY A 23 -6.86 -8.42 6.92
CA GLY A 23 -7.58 -7.57 5.97
C GLY A 23 -6.73 -6.45 5.34
N GLY A 24 -5.46 -6.33 5.69
CA GLY A 24 -4.54 -5.36 5.05
C GLY A 24 -4.03 -5.84 3.69
N LEU A 25 -3.76 -4.89 2.80
CA LEU A 25 -3.11 -5.12 1.50
C LEU A 25 -1.61 -4.83 1.62
N ALA A 26 -0.78 -5.79 1.22
CA ALA A 26 0.67 -5.64 1.18
C ALA A 26 1.25 -6.07 -0.16
N LEU A 27 2.47 -5.61 -0.45
CA LEU A 27 3.33 -6.14 -1.50
C LEU A 27 4.19 -7.25 -0.93
N TYR A 28 4.18 -8.41 -1.60
CA TYR A 28 5.19 -9.44 -1.44
C TYR A 28 5.87 -9.68 -2.78
N LYS A 29 7.14 -9.27 -2.89
CA LYS A 29 7.91 -9.35 -4.14
C LYS A 29 7.14 -8.75 -5.33
N VAL A 30 6.72 -7.50 -5.20
CA VAL A 30 5.94 -6.72 -6.18
C VAL A 30 4.58 -7.30 -6.59
N ARG A 31 4.09 -8.33 -5.89
CA ARG A 31 2.75 -8.88 -6.09
C ARG A 31 1.81 -8.54 -4.94
N PRO A 32 0.51 -8.38 -5.20
CA PRO A 32 -0.44 -8.04 -4.17
C PRO A 32 -0.62 -9.26 -3.25
N ALA A 33 -0.76 -8.98 -1.96
CA ALA A 33 -0.87 -9.97 -0.91
C ALA A 33 -1.88 -9.50 0.14
N LEU A 34 -2.87 -10.34 0.42
CA LEU A 34 -3.83 -10.11 1.49
C LEU A 34 -3.25 -10.63 2.80
N ILE A 35 -3.17 -9.80 3.83
CA ILE A 35 -2.78 -10.23 5.17
C ILE A 35 -3.96 -10.98 5.80
N THR A 36 -3.75 -12.25 6.12
CA THR A 36 -4.78 -13.08 6.75
C THR A 36 -4.57 -13.21 8.25
N GLN A 37 -3.32 -13.13 8.73
CA GLN A 37 -2.99 -13.21 10.15
C GLN A 37 -1.67 -12.48 10.48
N VAL A 38 -1.61 -11.91 11.69
CA VAL A 38 -0.40 -11.25 12.22
C VAL A 38 -0.05 -11.87 13.57
N SER A 39 1.17 -12.39 13.67
CA SER A 39 1.74 -13.04 14.86
C SER A 39 3.22 -12.70 15.00
N ASP A 40 4.10 -13.66 15.31
CA ASP A 40 5.57 -13.49 15.21
C ASP A 40 6.02 -13.29 13.75
N LYS A 41 5.26 -13.86 12.82
CA LYS A 41 5.34 -13.71 11.37
C LYS A 41 3.96 -13.34 10.83
N ILE A 42 3.93 -12.98 9.56
CA ILE A 42 2.71 -12.55 8.87
C ILE A 42 2.30 -13.65 7.91
N ASP A 43 1.07 -14.12 8.04
CA ASP A 43 0.46 -15.01 7.06
C ASP A 43 -0.22 -14.15 5.98
N ILE A 44 0.09 -14.45 4.73
CA ILE A 44 -0.42 -13.75 3.56
C ILE A 44 -1.03 -14.74 2.57
N GLU A 45 -2.03 -14.27 1.83
CA GLU A 45 -2.57 -14.93 0.65
C GLU A 45 -2.16 -14.18 -0.61
N LEU A 46 -1.67 -14.91 -1.60
CA LEU A 46 -1.26 -14.41 -2.91
C LEU A 46 -2.32 -14.73 -3.97
N GLU A 47 -2.21 -14.08 -5.12
CA GLU A 47 -3.00 -14.40 -6.30
C GLU A 47 -2.98 -15.90 -6.61
N GLY A 48 -4.15 -16.47 -6.94
CA GLY A 48 -4.33 -17.90 -7.14
C GLY A 48 -4.47 -18.72 -5.85
N GLY A 49 -4.72 -18.07 -4.70
CA GLY A 49 -5.05 -18.72 -3.43
C GLY A 49 -3.86 -19.35 -2.70
N THR A 50 -2.63 -19.00 -3.08
CA THR A 50 -1.43 -19.54 -2.43
C THR A 50 -1.15 -18.80 -1.12
N SER A 51 -1.15 -19.51 0.00
CA SER A 51 -0.78 -18.94 1.29
C SER A 51 0.74 -19.02 1.56
N LYS A 52 1.30 -18.00 2.23
CA LYS A 52 2.69 -17.98 2.70
C LYS A 52 2.82 -17.33 4.07
N ARG A 53 3.85 -17.75 4.81
CA ARG A 53 4.26 -17.13 6.08
C ARG A 53 5.59 -16.42 5.92
N VAL A 54 5.61 -15.11 6.15
CA VAL A 54 6.74 -14.22 5.82
C VAL A 54 7.13 -13.36 7.03
N ARG A 55 8.35 -12.79 7.02
CA ARG A 55 8.75 -11.85 8.07
C ARG A 55 8.16 -10.46 7.78
N PRO A 56 7.93 -9.62 8.81
CA PRO A 56 7.44 -8.26 8.61
C PRO A 56 8.26 -7.43 7.62
N LYS A 57 9.59 -7.62 7.59
CA LYS A 57 10.49 -6.94 6.64
C LYS A 57 10.41 -7.43 5.19
N ASP A 58 9.76 -8.56 4.95
CA ASP A 58 9.65 -9.18 3.62
C ASP A 58 8.41 -8.66 2.86
N ILE A 59 7.59 -7.82 3.50
CA ILE A 59 6.42 -7.18 2.90
C ILE A 59 6.51 -5.66 3.01
N THR A 60 5.81 -4.96 2.11
CA THR A 60 5.56 -3.52 2.21
C THR A 60 4.06 -3.32 2.30
N LEU A 61 3.58 -2.63 3.33
CA LEU A 61 2.15 -2.41 3.51
C LEU A 61 1.69 -1.31 2.55
N LEU A 62 0.68 -1.60 1.73
CA LEU A 62 0.10 -0.66 0.77
C LEU A 62 -1.18 -0.02 1.28
N HIS A 63 -2.00 -0.76 2.03
CA HIS A 63 -3.26 -0.27 2.60
C HIS A 63 -3.58 -1.05 3.90
N PRO A 64 -4.10 -0.41 4.96
CA PRO A 64 -4.49 -1.09 6.20
C PRO A 64 -5.72 -2.01 6.08
N GLY A 65 -6.42 -1.95 4.95
CA GLY A 65 -7.69 -2.64 4.70
C GLY A 65 -8.93 -1.76 4.95
N PRO A 66 -10.15 -2.35 4.96
CA PRO A 66 -10.42 -3.78 4.84
C PRO A 66 -10.39 -4.26 3.37
N LEU A 67 -9.61 -5.29 3.09
CA LEU A 67 -9.63 -6.06 1.85
C LEU A 67 -10.11 -7.47 2.18
N ARG A 68 -11.15 -7.97 1.48
CA ARG A 68 -11.68 -9.31 1.75
C ARG A 68 -11.08 -10.37 0.83
N SER A 69 -10.76 -10.00 -0.40
CA SER A 69 -10.10 -10.87 -1.36
C SER A 69 -9.32 -10.05 -2.37
N LEU A 70 -8.27 -10.64 -2.95
CA LEU A 70 -7.50 -9.99 -4.03
C LEU A 70 -8.33 -9.73 -5.30
N GLY A 71 -9.49 -10.38 -5.45
CA GLY A 71 -10.42 -10.12 -6.54
C GLY A 71 -11.19 -8.80 -6.44
N GLU A 72 -11.06 -8.06 -5.32
CA GLU A 72 -11.65 -6.72 -5.15
C GLU A 72 -10.72 -5.60 -5.65
N LEU A 73 -9.53 -5.94 -6.14
CA LEU A 73 -8.51 -4.97 -6.59
C LEU A 73 -8.73 -4.49 -8.03
N ASP A 74 -9.98 -4.19 -8.38
CA ASP A 74 -10.33 -3.60 -9.67
C ASP A 74 -10.01 -2.10 -9.64
N PRO A 75 -9.15 -1.58 -10.55
CA PRO A 75 -8.79 -0.17 -10.56
C PRO A 75 -10.05 0.72 -10.69
N PRO A 76 -10.29 1.65 -9.76
CA PRO A 76 -11.37 2.61 -9.90
C PRO A 76 -11.09 3.53 -11.10
N PRO A 77 -12.14 4.13 -11.70
CA PRO A 77 -11.95 5.13 -12.74
C PRO A 77 -11.19 6.34 -12.16
N GLY A 78 -10.15 6.78 -12.84
CA GLY A 78 -9.35 7.94 -12.47
C GLY A 78 -8.44 8.38 -13.61
N ASP A 79 -7.96 9.61 -13.55
CA ASP A 79 -7.03 10.16 -14.55
C ASP A 79 -5.70 10.51 -13.89
N VAL A 80 -4.73 9.61 -14.06
CA VAL A 80 -3.37 9.79 -13.54
C VAL A 80 -2.68 10.98 -14.20
N THR A 81 -3.00 11.30 -15.45
CA THR A 81 -2.40 12.42 -16.18
C THR A 81 -2.88 13.74 -15.60
N GLU A 82 -4.19 13.88 -15.42
CA GLU A 82 -4.78 15.07 -14.79
C GLU A 82 -4.26 15.26 -13.35
N ALA A 83 -4.26 14.19 -12.55
CA ALA A 83 -3.69 14.22 -11.21
C ALA A 83 -2.21 14.63 -11.20
N TRP A 84 -1.42 14.15 -12.16
CA TRP A 84 -0.01 14.53 -12.28
C TRP A 84 0.18 16.00 -12.63
N GLU A 85 -0.70 16.60 -13.45
CA GLU A 85 -0.68 18.04 -13.76
C GLU A 85 -1.06 18.91 -12.56
N LEU A 86 -1.89 18.38 -11.65
CA LEU A 86 -2.31 19.06 -10.42
C LEU A 86 -1.23 19.02 -9.33
N LEU A 87 -0.35 18.03 -9.36
CA LEU A 87 0.75 17.94 -8.41
C LEU A 87 1.79 19.04 -8.70
N GLU A 88 2.04 19.88 -7.70
CA GLU A 88 3.17 20.80 -7.73
C GLU A 88 4.50 20.04 -7.77
N GLU A 89 5.59 20.70 -8.18
CA GLU A 89 6.92 20.09 -8.15
C GLU A 89 7.28 19.61 -6.72
N GLY A 90 7.33 18.29 -6.51
CA GLY A 90 7.60 17.72 -5.19
C GLY A 90 7.51 16.19 -5.08
N GLU A 91 7.85 15.67 -3.90
CA GLU A 91 7.54 14.29 -3.51
C GLU A 91 6.09 14.25 -2.99
N THR A 92 5.28 13.28 -3.43
CA THR A 92 3.94 13.00 -2.86
C THR A 92 3.87 11.58 -2.31
N HIS A 93 2.82 11.27 -1.55
CA HIS A 93 2.59 9.97 -0.94
C HIS A 93 1.52 9.18 -1.70
N LEU A 94 1.56 7.85 -1.57
CA LEU A 94 0.62 6.95 -2.25
C LEU A 94 -0.85 7.27 -1.88
N GLU A 95 -1.13 7.54 -0.61
CA GLU A 95 -2.47 7.91 -0.13
C GLU A 95 -2.99 9.17 -0.82
N GLU A 96 -2.18 10.23 -0.85
CA GLU A 96 -2.55 11.51 -1.45
C GLU A 96 -2.69 11.40 -2.97
N LEU A 97 -1.79 10.64 -3.62
CA LEU A 97 -1.89 10.35 -5.04
C LEU A 97 -3.16 9.56 -5.36
N ALA A 98 -3.50 8.54 -4.56
CA ALA A 98 -4.70 7.75 -4.77
C ALA A 98 -5.98 8.58 -4.57
N GLU A 99 -6.03 9.43 -3.53
CA GLU A 99 -7.12 10.38 -3.33
C GLU A 99 -7.23 11.39 -4.49
N LEU A 100 -6.11 11.86 -5.02
CA LEU A 100 -6.10 12.81 -6.12
C LEU A 100 -6.58 12.18 -7.44
N VAL A 101 -6.12 10.97 -7.75
CA VAL A 101 -6.44 10.27 -9.00
C VAL A 101 -7.86 9.68 -8.98
N PHE A 102 -8.23 9.06 -7.86
CA PHE A 102 -9.41 8.20 -7.76
C PHE A 102 -10.50 8.73 -6.82
N GLY A 103 -10.24 9.83 -6.11
CA GLY A 103 -11.17 10.45 -5.16
C GLY A 103 -11.19 9.81 -3.77
N GLU A 104 -10.56 8.65 -3.59
CA GLU A 104 -10.42 7.97 -2.30
C GLU A 104 -9.15 7.12 -2.22
N TYR A 105 -8.63 6.95 -1.01
CA TYR A 105 -7.63 5.94 -0.70
C TYR A 105 -8.32 4.67 -0.17
N SER A 106 -8.39 3.66 -1.04
CA SER A 106 -8.97 2.35 -0.79
C SER A 106 -7.96 1.27 -1.23
N PRO A 107 -8.13 -0.01 -0.85
CA PRO A 107 -7.23 -1.07 -1.30
C PRO A 107 -7.08 -1.14 -2.82
N ALA A 108 -8.15 -0.88 -3.56
CA ALA A 108 -8.15 -0.89 -5.02
C ALA A 108 -7.39 0.32 -5.59
N SER A 109 -7.64 1.54 -5.10
CA SER A 109 -6.92 2.73 -5.57
C SER A 109 -5.44 2.74 -5.16
N ALA A 110 -5.07 2.09 -4.05
CA ALA A 110 -3.68 1.91 -3.64
C ALA A 110 -2.91 0.89 -4.49
N TRP A 111 -3.61 0.02 -5.23
CA TRP A 111 -3.02 -1.00 -6.11
C TRP A 111 -2.94 -0.59 -7.58
N ALA A 112 -3.87 0.27 -8.02
CA ALA A 112 -4.01 0.75 -9.40
C ALA A 112 -2.77 1.49 -9.93
#